data_AF-A0A969TTM2-F1
#
_entry.id   AF-A0A969TTM2-F1
#
_cell.length_a   1.000
_cell.length_b   1.000
_cell.length_c   1.000
_cell.angle_alpha   90.00
_cell.angle_beta   90.00
_cell.angle_gamma   90.00
#
_symmetry.space_group_name_H-M   'P 1'
#
loop_
_entity.id
_entity.type
_entity.pdbx_description
1 polymer ?
#
loop_
_entity_poly.entity_id
_entity_poly.type
_entity_poly.pdbx_seq_one_letter_code
_entity_poly.pdbx_strand_id
1 'polypeptide(L)'
;MKSLTALTIMLLFISGCGRDTDHTLEGRYMFTVSMEGSFQLFVEDSYTGSSYRYLNGLHTSLPEMYEAESYMIHTTDDTVFTNTETGESAAMSDIDFPLHWPNQRLEITVSEEVEPFSRRLERPVTEESRLFPVYTAEEVKAHAYTSDDFIEVHTPVEDDHYMLFLFDEDFDREYLLILNEFGSQAGERYGVYIDVHYYAPDYFETFMEIDDTPSYLVLSSEGESLRTSDWEEIRSWFSSEAGIGMPREGDPAWRELLY
;
A
#
# COMPACT_ATOMS: atom_id res chain seq x y z
N MET A 1 17.34 -42.53 -64.87
CA MET A 1 16.01 -42.40 -64.23
C MET A 1 16.15 -41.48 -63.03
N LYS A 2 15.40 -40.36 -63.01
CA LYS A 2 14.79 -39.68 -61.85
C LYS A 2 15.74 -39.22 -60.71
N SER A 3 15.72 -38.00 -60.18
CA SER A 3 14.82 -36.86 -60.34
C SER A 3 15.56 -35.61 -59.85
N LEU A 4 15.40 -34.54 -60.60
CA LEU A 4 15.51 -33.15 -60.20
C LEU A 4 14.26 -32.84 -59.34
N THR A 5 14.42 -32.43 -58.08
CA THR A 5 13.38 -31.69 -57.30
C THR A 5 14.10 -31.09 -56.09
N ALA A 6 14.50 -29.82 -56.18
CA ALA A 6 13.76 -28.71 -55.58
C ALA A 6 14.04 -28.66 -54.06
N LEU A 7 15.00 -27.86 -53.56
CA LEU A 7 14.97 -26.39 -53.52
C LEU A 7 13.52 -25.92 -53.33
N THR A 8 13.16 -25.41 -52.14
CA THR A 8 11.80 -25.21 -51.58
C THR A 8 11.49 -26.35 -50.61
N ILE A 9 11.93 -26.31 -49.33
CA ILE A 9 11.30 -25.55 -48.24
C ILE A 9 12.40 -25.30 -47.18
N MET A 10 13.16 -24.22 -47.36
CA MET A 10 14.08 -23.66 -46.37
C MET A 10 13.60 -22.24 -46.01
N LEU A 11 12.28 -22.05 -45.87
CA LEU A 11 11.70 -20.71 -45.83
C LEU A 11 10.28 -20.64 -45.22
N LEU A 12 9.93 -21.50 -44.26
CA LEU A 12 8.61 -21.44 -43.60
C LEU A 12 8.62 -21.69 -42.08
N PHE A 13 9.74 -21.46 -41.40
CA PHE A 13 9.77 -21.37 -39.93
C PHE A 13 10.43 -20.08 -39.43
N ILE A 14 10.29 -18.99 -40.21
CA ILE A 14 10.26 -17.65 -39.64
C ILE A 14 8.77 -17.30 -39.49
N SER A 15 8.06 -18.11 -38.69
CA SER A 15 6.92 -17.59 -37.95
C SER A 15 7.51 -16.65 -36.92
N GLY A 16 7.75 -15.40 -37.34
CA GLY A 16 7.84 -14.29 -36.43
C GLY A 16 6.51 -14.23 -35.70
N CYS A 17 6.42 -14.93 -34.57
CA CYS A 17 5.65 -14.39 -33.47
C CYS A 17 6.32 -13.05 -33.20
N GLY A 18 5.67 -11.96 -33.63
CA GLY A 18 5.91 -10.66 -33.06
C GLY A 18 5.79 -10.86 -31.57
N ARG A 19 6.93 -10.93 -30.90
CA ARG A 19 6.98 -10.67 -29.49
C ARG A 19 6.82 -9.16 -29.47
N ASP A 20 5.56 -8.71 -29.45
CA ASP A 20 5.25 -7.46 -28.79
C ASP A 20 5.83 -7.66 -27.40
N THR A 21 7.07 -7.18 -27.23
CA THR A 21 7.65 -6.94 -25.94
C THR A 21 6.88 -5.75 -25.43
N ASP A 22 5.67 -6.01 -24.93
CA ASP A 22 4.95 -5.00 -24.16
C ASP A 22 5.89 -4.61 -23.03
N HIS A 23 6.38 -3.39 -23.10
CA HIS A 23 7.26 -2.79 -22.12
C HIS A 23 6.40 -2.42 -20.92
N THR A 24 6.02 -3.45 -20.17
CA THR A 24 5.05 -3.37 -19.09
C THR A 24 5.75 -3.36 -17.74
N LEU A 25 5.39 -2.39 -16.91
CA LEU A 25 5.74 -2.30 -15.50
C LEU A 25 4.55 -2.75 -14.66
N GLU A 26 4.78 -3.65 -13.71
CA GLU A 26 3.78 -4.06 -12.72
C GLU A 26 4.22 -3.56 -11.34
N GLY A 27 3.29 -3.01 -10.58
CA GLY A 27 3.61 -2.52 -9.24
C GLY A 27 2.42 -1.96 -8.49
N ARG A 28 2.72 -1.18 -7.47
CA ARG A 28 1.77 -0.60 -6.52
C ARG A 28 1.87 0.92 -6.54
N TYR A 29 0.72 1.59 -6.54
CA TYR A 29 0.66 3.05 -6.43
C TYR A 29 1.17 3.52 -5.06
N MET A 30 2.17 4.39 -5.05
CA MET A 30 2.65 5.04 -3.83
C MET A 30 2.02 6.43 -3.69
N PHE A 31 1.23 6.62 -2.64
CA PHE A 31 0.50 7.87 -2.37
C PHE A 31 1.39 9.03 -1.87
N THR A 32 2.70 8.84 -1.73
CA THR A 32 3.58 9.77 -1.00
C THR A 32 4.05 10.97 -1.82
N VAL A 33 4.14 10.85 -3.16
CA VAL A 33 4.65 11.92 -4.03
C VAL A 33 3.90 11.91 -5.37
N SER A 34 2.69 12.45 -5.40
CA SER A 34 2.05 12.84 -6.67
C SER A 34 2.44 14.28 -7.00
N MET A 35 3.23 14.47 -8.05
CA MET A 35 3.38 15.79 -8.69
C MET A 35 2.44 15.83 -9.90
N GLU A 36 1.98 17.01 -10.30
CA GLU A 36 1.12 17.13 -11.49
C GLU A 36 1.79 16.43 -12.69
N GLY A 37 1.10 15.42 -13.25
CA GLY A 37 1.62 14.61 -14.36
C GLY A 37 2.68 13.57 -13.98
N SER A 38 2.87 13.21 -12.70
CA SER A 38 3.73 12.08 -12.34
C SER A 38 3.42 11.46 -10.98
N PHE A 39 3.67 10.18 -10.84
CA PHE A 39 3.57 9.45 -9.58
C PHE A 39 4.69 8.43 -9.42
N GLN A 40 4.84 7.91 -8.21
CA GLN A 40 5.82 6.86 -7.93
C GLN A 40 5.15 5.48 -7.93
N LEU A 41 5.72 4.54 -8.68
CA LEU A 41 5.35 3.13 -8.73
C LEU A 41 6.33 2.34 -7.85
N PHE A 42 5.81 1.65 -6.83
CA PHE A 42 6.56 0.67 -6.04
C PHE A 42 6.52 -0.68 -6.72
N VAL A 43 7.65 -1.38 -6.84
CA VAL A 43 7.68 -2.76 -7.33
C VAL A 43 7.95 -3.71 -6.19
N GLU A 44 9.09 -3.54 -5.52
CA GLU A 44 9.46 -4.31 -4.34
C GLU A 44 10.51 -3.59 -3.49
N ASP A 45 10.63 -4.00 -2.23
CA ASP A 45 11.81 -3.73 -1.43
C ASP A 45 12.25 -4.93 -0.59
N SER A 46 13.48 -4.86 -0.09
CA SER A 46 14.11 -5.96 0.64
C SER A 46 13.54 -6.16 2.06
N TYR A 47 12.56 -5.37 2.49
CA TYR A 47 12.03 -5.38 3.86
C TYR A 47 10.56 -5.83 3.93
N THR A 48 9.75 -5.36 2.99
CA THR A 48 8.30 -5.57 2.89
C THR A 48 7.91 -6.43 1.68
N GLY A 49 8.84 -6.71 0.77
CA GLY A 49 8.59 -7.47 -0.44
C GLY A 49 7.88 -6.63 -1.49
N SER A 50 6.91 -7.21 -2.19
CA SER A 50 6.15 -6.55 -3.28
C SER A 50 4.87 -5.84 -2.83
N SER A 51 4.56 -5.88 -1.54
CA SER A 51 3.45 -5.11 -0.96
C SER A 51 3.97 -3.77 -0.48
N TYR A 52 3.40 -2.68 -0.98
CA TYR A 52 3.74 -1.37 -0.48
C TYR A 52 3.18 -1.21 0.94
N ARG A 53 4.07 -1.00 1.93
CA ARG A 53 3.69 -0.71 3.33
C ARG A 53 4.18 0.67 3.75
N TYR A 54 3.41 1.33 4.63
CA TYR A 54 3.80 2.63 5.14
C TYR A 54 4.90 2.48 6.22
N LEU A 55 6.13 2.83 5.84
CA LEU A 55 7.31 2.75 6.71
C LEU A 55 7.70 4.11 7.33
N ASN A 56 6.88 5.15 7.20
CA ASN A 56 7.19 6.42 7.83
C ASN A 56 6.87 6.31 9.33
N GLY A 57 7.83 6.68 10.19
CA GLY A 57 7.65 6.58 11.63
C GLY A 57 8.08 5.25 12.24
N LEU A 58 8.79 4.40 11.49
CA LEU A 58 9.44 3.20 12.03
C LEU A 58 10.13 3.48 13.37
N HIS A 59 9.87 2.63 14.36
CA HIS A 59 10.53 2.72 15.66
C HIS A 59 11.91 2.05 15.64
N THR A 60 12.17 1.21 14.64
CA THR A 60 13.45 0.58 14.35
C THR A 60 14.12 1.15 13.09
N SER A 61 15.44 1.00 13.03
CA SER A 61 16.20 1.34 11.82
C SER A 61 15.91 0.34 10.71
N LEU A 62 15.84 0.81 9.47
CA LEU A 62 15.86 -0.05 8.30
C LEU A 62 17.08 -1.00 8.31
N PRO A 63 16.96 -2.19 7.69
CA PRO A 63 18.11 -3.08 7.50
C PRO A 63 19.28 -2.34 6.83
N GLU A 64 20.52 -2.64 7.25
CA GLU A 64 21.71 -1.96 6.69
C GLU A 64 21.78 -2.07 5.15
N MET A 65 21.28 -3.17 4.60
CA MET A 65 21.24 -3.47 3.16
C MET A 65 19.84 -3.27 2.57
N TYR A 66 19.09 -2.27 3.03
CA TYR A 66 17.79 -1.94 2.47
C TYR A 66 17.92 -1.52 0.99
N GLU A 67 17.25 -2.26 0.12
CA GLU A 67 17.20 -2.03 -1.32
C GLU A 67 15.75 -1.98 -1.78
N ALA A 68 15.44 -1.08 -2.71
CA ALA A 68 14.11 -0.94 -3.28
C ALA A 68 14.17 -0.77 -4.79
N GLU A 69 13.19 -1.35 -5.47
CA GLU A 69 12.87 -1.13 -6.88
C GLU A 69 11.61 -0.28 -6.98
N SER A 70 11.76 0.88 -7.60
CA SER A 70 10.68 1.85 -7.78
C SER A 70 10.96 2.71 -8.99
N TYR A 71 9.90 3.25 -9.58
CA TYR A 71 9.95 4.03 -10.80
C TYR A 71 9.14 5.30 -10.64
N MET A 72 9.61 6.38 -11.25
CA MET A 72 8.81 7.58 -11.44
C MET A 72 8.07 7.44 -12.77
N ILE A 73 6.75 7.47 -12.72
CA ILE A 73 5.90 7.37 -13.90
C ILE A 73 5.45 8.77 -14.26
N HIS A 74 5.84 9.22 -15.45
CA HIS A 74 5.35 10.45 -16.04
C HIS A 74 4.12 10.17 -16.90
N THR A 75 3.09 11.00 -16.76
CA THR A 75 1.84 10.90 -17.50
C THR A 75 1.66 12.18 -18.33
N THR A 76 1.13 12.04 -19.53
CA THR A 76 0.87 13.13 -20.46
C THR A 76 -0.63 13.23 -20.74
N ASP A 77 -1.05 14.26 -21.49
CA ASP A 77 -2.45 14.38 -21.93
C ASP A 77 -2.90 13.19 -22.81
N ASP A 78 -1.95 12.52 -23.47
CA ASP A 78 -2.18 11.37 -24.33
C ASP A 78 -2.18 10.03 -23.56
N THR A 79 -1.80 10.03 -22.27
CA THR A 79 -1.79 8.81 -21.45
C THR A 79 -3.23 8.33 -21.22
N VAL A 80 -3.47 7.06 -21.56
CA VAL A 80 -4.77 6.40 -21.37
C VAL A 80 -4.81 5.73 -20.00
N PHE A 81 -5.85 5.99 -19.23
CA PHE A 81 -6.11 5.25 -17.99
C PHE A 81 -7.28 4.32 -18.19
N THR A 82 -7.12 3.07 -17.78
CA THR A 82 -8.13 2.03 -17.91
C THR A 82 -8.47 1.46 -16.54
N ASN A 83 -9.74 1.53 -16.13
CA ASN A 83 -10.23 0.76 -14.99
C ASN A 83 -10.48 -0.67 -15.46
N THR A 84 -9.74 -1.63 -14.91
CA THR A 84 -9.82 -3.03 -15.36
C THR A 84 -11.11 -3.75 -14.97
N GLU A 85 -11.86 -3.26 -13.98
CA GLU A 85 -13.15 -3.84 -13.59
C GLU A 85 -14.27 -3.44 -14.55
N THR A 86 -14.36 -2.15 -14.86
CA THR A 86 -15.42 -1.61 -15.72
C THR A 86 -15.06 -1.69 -17.20
N GLY A 87 -13.77 -1.78 -17.52
CA GLY A 87 -13.24 -1.66 -18.88
C GLY A 87 -13.35 -0.25 -19.45
N GLU A 88 -13.69 0.74 -18.62
CA GLU A 88 -13.76 2.14 -19.02
C GLU A 88 -12.35 2.72 -19.12
N SER A 89 -12.08 3.37 -20.25
CA SER A 89 -10.84 4.08 -20.50
C SER A 89 -11.12 5.56 -20.71
N ALA A 90 -10.26 6.41 -20.17
CA ALA A 90 -10.32 7.85 -20.37
C ALA A 90 -8.92 8.46 -20.42
N ALA A 91 -8.81 9.63 -21.03
CA ALA A 91 -7.56 10.40 -21.05
C ALA A 91 -7.34 11.09 -19.71
N MET A 92 -6.08 11.42 -19.38
CA MET A 92 -5.72 12.14 -18.15
C MET A 92 -6.57 13.40 -17.90
N SER A 93 -6.92 14.12 -18.96
CA SER A 93 -7.68 15.37 -18.89
C SER A 93 -9.17 15.20 -18.57
N ASP A 94 -9.71 13.98 -18.73
CA ASP A 94 -11.13 13.67 -18.59
C ASP A 94 -11.47 12.93 -17.28
N ILE A 95 -10.48 12.66 -16.42
CA ILE A 95 -10.65 11.82 -15.22
C ILE A 95 -10.43 12.62 -13.93
N ASP A 96 -11.38 12.51 -12.99
CA ASP A 96 -11.08 12.68 -11.56
C ASP A 96 -10.24 11.46 -11.13
N PHE A 97 -8.92 11.65 -11.10
CA PHE A 97 -7.83 10.71 -10.81
C PHE A 97 -8.26 9.31 -10.30
N PRO A 98 -8.10 8.21 -11.07
CA PRO A 98 -8.53 6.88 -10.64
C PRO A 98 -7.51 6.19 -9.70
N LEU A 99 -6.32 6.79 -9.51
CA LEU A 99 -5.21 6.27 -8.69
C LEU A 99 -5.07 7.06 -7.40
N HIS A 100 -5.98 6.80 -6.48
CA HIS A 100 -6.11 7.58 -5.26
C HIS A 100 -5.77 6.75 -4.03
N TRP A 101 -5.66 5.42 -4.18
CA TRP A 101 -5.52 4.51 -3.05
C TRP A 101 -4.11 3.96 -2.92
N PRO A 102 -3.48 4.12 -1.74
CA PRO A 102 -2.14 3.59 -1.50
C PRO A 102 -2.14 2.07 -1.64
N ASN A 103 -1.14 1.51 -2.30
CA ASN A 103 -0.98 0.07 -2.57
C ASN A 103 -1.95 -0.48 -3.64
N GLN A 104 -2.65 0.37 -4.39
CA GLN A 104 -3.44 -0.07 -5.54
C GLN A 104 -2.54 -0.68 -6.62
N ARG A 105 -2.91 -1.85 -7.16
CA ARG A 105 -2.15 -2.52 -8.22
C ARG A 105 -2.29 -1.79 -9.55
N LEU A 106 -1.16 -1.63 -10.23
CA LEU A 106 -1.04 -0.99 -11.52
C LEU A 106 -0.30 -1.88 -12.51
N GLU A 107 -0.76 -1.87 -13.75
CA GLU A 107 -0.02 -2.34 -14.93
C GLU A 107 0.17 -1.13 -15.85
N ILE A 108 1.42 -0.82 -16.19
CA ILE A 108 1.78 0.40 -16.93
C ILE A 108 2.54 0.01 -18.19
N THR A 109 1.99 0.36 -19.34
CA THR A 109 2.67 0.22 -20.63
C THR A 109 3.45 1.50 -20.92
N VAL A 110 4.74 1.36 -21.23
CA VAL A 110 5.64 2.46 -21.57
C VAL A 110 6.20 2.29 -22.98
N SER A 111 6.70 3.37 -23.57
CA SER A 111 7.23 3.35 -24.95
C SER A 111 8.67 2.83 -25.02
N GLU A 112 9.39 2.95 -23.91
CA GLU A 112 10.81 2.66 -23.78
C GLU A 112 11.07 1.24 -23.25
N GLU A 113 12.24 0.66 -23.58
CA GLU A 113 12.66 -0.60 -22.97
C GLU A 113 12.88 -0.42 -21.46
N VAL A 114 12.19 -1.23 -20.67
CA VAL A 114 12.30 -1.23 -19.20
C VAL A 114 13.48 -2.09 -18.78
N GLU A 115 14.40 -1.48 -18.03
CA GLU A 115 15.45 -2.20 -17.31
C GLU A 115 15.12 -2.24 -15.80
N PRO A 116 15.10 -3.43 -15.16
CA PRO A 116 14.99 -3.57 -13.71
C PRO A 116 16.05 -2.73 -13.00
N PHE A 117 15.63 -1.92 -12.05
CA PHE A 117 16.53 -1.01 -11.33
C PHE A 117 16.19 -0.99 -9.85
N SER A 118 16.98 -1.74 -9.09
CA SER A 118 16.97 -1.67 -7.63
C SER A 118 18.17 -0.86 -7.14
N ARG A 119 17.99 -0.13 -6.04
CA ARG A 119 19.08 0.63 -5.41
C ARG A 119 19.03 0.55 -3.90
N ARG A 120 20.20 0.68 -3.29
CA ARG A 120 20.32 0.83 -1.84
C ARG A 120 19.86 2.22 -1.41
N LEU A 121 19.09 2.27 -0.34
CA LEU A 121 18.57 3.49 0.27
C LEU A 121 18.90 3.52 1.77
N GLU A 122 19.13 4.71 2.31
CA GLU A 122 19.33 4.91 3.76
C GLU A 122 18.02 5.23 4.49
N ARG A 123 16.94 5.45 3.75
CA ARG A 123 15.61 5.80 4.23
C ARG A 123 14.57 5.00 3.45
N PRO A 124 13.35 4.85 3.98
CA PRO A 124 12.29 4.14 3.28
C PRO A 124 12.05 4.74 1.89
N VAL A 125 11.70 3.90 0.93
CA VAL A 125 11.40 4.34 -0.44
C VAL A 125 10.27 5.39 -0.50
N THR A 126 9.40 5.43 0.51
CA THR A 126 8.37 6.45 0.72
C THR A 126 8.90 7.86 0.93
N GLU A 127 10.11 7.99 1.49
CA GLU A 127 10.74 9.27 1.79
C GLU A 127 11.77 9.71 0.73
N GLU A 128 12.08 8.85 -0.23
CA GLU A 128 13.09 9.12 -1.25
C GLU A 128 12.54 8.85 -2.64
N SER A 129 12.16 9.89 -3.37
CA SER A 129 11.70 9.79 -4.76
C SER A 129 12.79 10.16 -5.78
N ARG A 130 13.98 10.58 -5.35
CA ARG A 130 15.01 11.09 -6.27
C ARG A 130 15.86 9.98 -6.85
N LEU A 131 16.26 10.16 -8.10
CA LEU A 131 17.18 9.28 -8.85
C LEU A 131 16.63 7.86 -9.08
N PHE A 132 15.31 7.69 -9.06
CA PHE A 132 14.69 6.55 -9.71
C PHE A 132 14.55 6.79 -11.21
N PRO A 133 14.57 5.74 -12.05
CA PRO A 133 14.31 5.86 -13.47
C PRO A 133 12.92 6.47 -13.70
N VAL A 134 12.83 7.29 -14.72
CA VAL A 134 11.59 7.94 -15.14
C VAL A 134 11.16 7.29 -16.45
N TYR A 135 9.92 6.82 -16.51
CA TYR A 135 9.31 6.31 -17.74
C TYR A 135 8.06 7.09 -18.08
N THR A 136 7.77 7.23 -19.36
CA THR A 136 6.53 7.89 -19.83
C THR A 136 5.47 6.83 -20.10
N ALA A 137 4.34 6.92 -19.40
CA ALA A 137 3.24 5.98 -19.57
C ALA A 137 2.44 6.27 -20.84
N GLU A 138 2.25 5.24 -21.66
CA GLU A 138 1.28 5.23 -22.76
C GLU A 138 -0.11 4.81 -22.25
N GLU A 139 -0.15 3.74 -21.44
CA GLU A 139 -1.36 3.25 -20.79
C GLU A 139 -1.09 2.93 -19.31
N VAL A 140 -2.04 3.27 -18.44
CA VAL A 140 -2.07 2.87 -17.04
C VAL A 140 -3.35 2.12 -16.75
N LYS A 141 -3.24 0.83 -16.46
CA LYS A 141 -4.35 -0.02 -16.05
C LYS A 141 -4.40 -0.08 -14.53
N ALA A 142 -5.48 0.43 -13.96
CA ALA A 142 -5.75 0.38 -12.54
C ALA A 142 -6.58 -0.86 -12.22
N HIS A 143 -6.13 -1.65 -11.26
CA HIS A 143 -6.93 -2.73 -10.71
C HIS A 143 -7.84 -2.25 -9.59
N ALA A 144 -8.90 -3.04 -9.36
CA ALA A 144 -9.76 -2.92 -8.20
C ALA A 144 -8.94 -2.80 -6.92
N TYR A 145 -9.27 -1.80 -6.10
CA TYR A 145 -8.75 -1.72 -4.75
C TYR A 145 -9.55 -2.65 -3.85
N THR A 146 -8.86 -3.41 -3.02
CA THR A 146 -9.46 -4.45 -2.17
C THR A 146 -9.18 -4.20 -0.70
N SER A 147 -9.92 -4.88 0.19
CA SER A 147 -9.62 -4.92 1.62
C SER A 147 -8.19 -5.41 1.90
N ASP A 148 -7.68 -6.32 1.07
CA ASP A 148 -6.32 -6.85 1.23
C ASP A 148 -5.28 -5.77 0.92
N ASP A 149 -5.48 -4.98 -0.14
CA ASP A 149 -4.59 -3.86 -0.45
C ASP A 149 -4.53 -2.84 0.70
N PHE A 150 -5.68 -2.61 1.33
CA PHE A 150 -5.82 -1.77 2.52
C PHE A 150 -5.09 -2.35 3.74
N ILE A 151 -5.36 -3.61 4.07
CA ILE A 151 -4.75 -4.28 5.23
C ILE A 151 -3.25 -4.31 5.02
N GLU A 152 -2.76 -4.71 3.85
CA GLU A 152 -1.33 -4.80 3.54
C GLU A 152 -0.61 -3.47 3.79
N VAL A 153 -1.14 -2.35 3.31
CA VAL A 153 -0.42 -1.07 3.39
C VAL A 153 -0.38 -0.47 4.79
N HIS A 154 -1.40 -0.76 5.60
CA HIS A 154 -1.48 -0.32 6.99
C HIS A 154 -0.92 -1.36 7.98
N THR A 155 -0.65 -2.60 7.55
CA THR A 155 -0.06 -3.63 8.40
C THR A 155 1.33 -3.18 8.85
N PRO A 156 1.56 -3.01 10.16
CA PRO A 156 2.89 -2.65 10.67
C PRO A 156 3.89 -3.76 10.34
N VAL A 157 5.18 -3.42 10.36
CA VAL A 157 6.26 -4.39 10.08
C VAL A 157 6.98 -4.85 11.34
N GLU A 158 6.69 -4.23 12.47
CA GLU A 158 7.27 -4.51 13.77
C GLU A 158 6.26 -5.32 14.61
N ASP A 159 6.72 -6.40 15.26
CA ASP A 159 5.84 -7.32 16.01
C ASP A 159 5.18 -6.67 17.24
N ASP A 160 5.76 -5.59 17.74
CA ASP A 160 5.32 -4.79 18.89
C ASP A 160 4.57 -3.52 18.48
N HIS A 161 4.24 -3.35 17.20
CA HIS A 161 3.48 -2.21 16.70
C HIS A 161 2.10 -2.65 16.22
N TYR A 162 1.08 -1.90 16.62
CA TYR A 162 -0.31 -2.16 16.28
C TYR A 162 -0.99 -0.91 15.71
N MET A 163 -1.88 -1.12 14.74
CA MET A 163 -2.76 -0.08 14.23
C MET A 163 -4.18 -0.35 14.73
N LEU A 164 -4.80 0.64 15.36
CA LEU A 164 -6.18 0.58 15.83
C LEU A 164 -7.03 1.55 15.01
N PHE A 165 -7.90 1.03 14.15
CA PHE A 165 -8.87 1.83 13.42
C PHE A 165 -10.22 1.84 14.13
N LEU A 166 -10.80 3.04 14.28
CA LEU A 166 -12.08 3.29 14.93
C LEU A 166 -13.07 3.85 13.89
N PHE A 167 -14.01 3.00 13.47
CA PHE A 167 -15.10 3.34 12.55
C PHE A 167 -16.39 3.53 13.34
N ASP A 168 -16.45 4.67 14.04
CA ASP A 168 -17.54 5.00 14.96
C ASP A 168 -17.69 6.53 15.03
N GLU A 169 -18.67 7.10 14.33
CA GLU A 169 -18.87 8.56 14.29
C GLU A 169 -19.22 9.17 15.66
N ASP A 170 -19.76 8.34 16.55
CA ASP A 170 -20.24 8.72 17.88
C ASP A 170 -19.21 8.39 18.98
N PHE A 171 -18.00 7.95 18.62
CA PHE A 171 -16.94 7.65 19.59
C PHE A 171 -16.60 8.87 20.43
N ASP A 172 -16.45 8.68 21.74
CA ASP A 172 -16.19 9.79 22.66
C ASP A 172 -14.85 10.48 22.34
N ARG A 173 -14.93 11.78 22.01
CA ARG A 173 -13.76 12.56 21.59
C ARG A 173 -12.76 12.81 22.71
N GLU A 174 -13.21 12.91 23.96
CA GLU A 174 -12.31 13.08 25.10
C GLU A 174 -11.52 11.80 25.32
N TYR A 175 -12.18 10.65 25.22
CA TYR A 175 -11.56 9.35 25.31
C TYR A 175 -10.62 9.07 24.14
N LEU A 176 -10.95 9.49 22.91
CA LEU A 176 -10.03 9.42 21.79
C LEU A 176 -8.71 10.18 22.06
N LEU A 177 -8.76 11.35 22.69
CA LEU A 177 -7.55 12.08 23.07
C LEU A 177 -6.71 11.29 24.09
N ILE A 178 -7.37 10.65 25.05
CA ILE A 178 -6.73 9.77 26.03
C ILE A 178 -6.05 8.58 25.33
N LEU A 179 -6.72 7.95 24.37
CA LEU A 179 -6.17 6.84 23.60
C LEU A 179 -4.97 7.24 22.76
N ASN A 180 -5.01 8.39 22.10
CA ASN A 180 -3.87 8.92 21.35
C ASN A 180 -2.68 9.24 22.26
N GLU A 181 -2.92 9.88 23.41
CA GLU A 181 -1.86 10.15 24.38
C GLU A 181 -1.27 8.84 24.92
N PHE A 182 -2.11 7.86 25.25
CA PHE A 182 -1.69 6.53 25.66
C PHE A 182 -0.85 5.82 24.59
N GLY A 183 -1.31 5.76 23.33
CA GLY A 183 -0.56 5.15 22.23
C GLY A 183 0.82 5.78 22.04
N SER A 184 0.91 7.11 22.13
CA SER A 184 2.19 7.84 22.01
C SER A 184 3.21 7.54 23.11
N GLN A 185 2.76 7.08 24.27
CA GLN A 185 3.58 6.79 25.45
C GLN A 185 3.77 5.29 25.69
N ALA A 186 2.93 4.45 25.06
CA ALA A 186 2.95 3.01 25.27
C ALA A 186 4.30 2.40 24.88
N GLY A 187 4.95 2.92 23.84
CA GLY A 187 6.25 2.46 23.37
C GLY A 187 7.34 2.59 24.44
N GLU A 188 7.41 3.74 25.12
CA GLU A 188 8.42 4.00 26.16
C GLU A 188 8.22 3.13 27.40
N ARG A 189 6.97 2.87 27.77
CA ARG A 189 6.64 2.20 29.04
C ARG A 189 6.51 0.69 28.91
N TYR A 190 5.88 0.23 27.84
CA TYR A 190 5.50 -1.17 27.64
C TYR A 190 6.32 -1.84 26.53
N GLY A 191 7.05 -1.07 25.72
CA GLY A 191 7.68 -1.61 24.51
C GLY A 191 6.65 -2.06 23.50
N VAL A 192 5.52 -1.33 23.40
CA VAL A 192 4.42 -1.59 22.48
C VAL A 192 3.97 -0.27 21.87
N TYR A 193 3.90 -0.18 20.56
CA TYR A 193 3.48 1.02 19.83
C TYR A 193 2.04 0.84 19.33
N ILE A 194 1.23 1.90 19.43
CA ILE A 194 -0.17 1.86 19.01
C ILE A 194 -0.48 3.16 18.29
N ASP A 195 -0.82 3.06 17.01
CA ASP A 195 -1.35 4.17 16.24
C ASP A 195 -2.87 4.08 16.21
N VAL A 196 -3.53 5.10 16.76
CA VAL A 196 -4.98 5.16 16.84
C VAL A 196 -5.50 6.04 15.70
N HIS A 197 -6.21 5.42 14.77
CA HIS A 197 -6.82 6.07 13.61
C HIS A 197 -8.32 6.19 13.83
N TYR A 198 -8.77 7.41 14.08
CA TYR A 198 -10.19 7.73 14.20
C TYR A 198 -10.71 8.38 12.92
N TYR A 199 -11.86 7.91 12.45
CA TYR A 199 -12.60 8.49 11.33
C TYR A 199 -11.69 8.75 10.13
N ALA A 200 -11.16 7.64 9.62
CA ALA A 200 -10.33 7.65 8.43
C ALA A 200 -11.24 7.82 7.18
N PRO A 201 -10.75 8.47 6.11
CA PRO A 201 -11.58 8.97 5.00
C PRO A 201 -12.58 7.97 4.40
N ASP A 202 -13.66 8.45 3.76
CA ASP A 202 -14.78 7.64 3.18
C ASP A 202 -14.38 6.36 2.40
N TYR A 203 -13.15 6.30 1.88
CA TYR A 203 -12.62 5.12 1.21
C TYR A 203 -12.31 3.95 2.13
N PHE A 204 -11.98 4.23 3.39
CA PHE A 204 -11.72 3.19 4.38
C PHE A 204 -12.99 2.35 4.59
N GLU A 205 -14.16 2.98 4.76
CA GLU A 205 -15.44 2.28 4.90
C GLU A 205 -15.82 1.53 3.62
N THR A 206 -15.56 2.14 2.46
CA THR A 206 -15.92 1.58 1.15
C THR A 206 -15.22 0.23 0.87
N PHE A 207 -13.94 0.11 1.22
CA PHE A 207 -13.16 -1.10 0.89
C PHE A 207 -13.01 -2.09 2.04
N MET A 208 -13.29 -1.67 3.28
CA MET A 208 -13.27 -2.57 4.43
C MET A 208 -14.58 -3.32 4.66
N GLU A 209 -15.58 -3.11 3.78
CA GLU A 209 -16.90 -3.74 3.85
C GLU A 209 -17.52 -3.56 5.24
N ILE A 210 -17.48 -2.33 5.76
CA ILE A 210 -18.03 -2.01 7.08
C ILE A 210 -19.54 -1.85 6.94
N ASP A 211 -20.25 -2.97 7.10
CA ASP A 211 -21.71 -3.01 6.95
C ASP A 211 -22.44 -2.41 8.17
N ASP A 212 -21.82 -2.41 9.35
CA ASP A 212 -22.39 -1.93 10.61
C ASP A 212 -21.38 -1.08 11.40
N THR A 213 -21.84 0.06 11.94
CA THR A 213 -21.08 0.89 12.90
C THR A 213 -21.70 0.81 14.31
N PRO A 214 -20.90 0.82 15.39
CA PRO A 214 -19.44 0.97 15.39
C PRO A 214 -18.71 -0.29 14.91
N SER A 215 -17.55 -0.10 14.30
CA SER A 215 -16.62 -1.17 13.94
C SER A 215 -15.19 -0.78 14.29
N TYR A 216 -14.44 -1.73 14.83
CA TYR A 216 -13.08 -1.54 15.29
C TYR A 216 -12.19 -2.62 14.67
N LEU A 217 -11.02 -2.20 14.18
CA LEU A 217 -10.04 -3.09 13.54
C LEU A 217 -8.67 -2.92 14.20
N VAL A 218 -8.05 -4.05 14.55
CA VAL A 218 -6.67 -4.12 15.01
C VAL A 218 -5.82 -4.83 13.97
N LEU A 219 -4.77 -4.16 13.51
CA LEU A 219 -3.71 -4.76 12.69
C LEU A 219 -2.45 -4.96 13.55
N SER A 220 -1.80 -6.12 13.39
CA SER A 220 -0.45 -6.42 13.91
C SER A 220 0.49 -6.74 12.74
N SER A 221 1.74 -7.13 12.99
CA SER A 221 2.69 -7.50 11.93
C SER A 221 2.23 -8.65 11.02
N GLU A 222 1.29 -9.48 11.50
CA GLU A 222 0.69 -10.59 10.75
C GLU A 222 -0.54 -10.19 9.92
N GLY A 223 -0.98 -8.94 9.99
CA GLY A 223 -2.20 -8.43 9.32
C GLY A 223 -3.37 -8.22 10.28
N GLU A 224 -4.59 -8.47 9.81
CA GLU A 224 -5.80 -8.34 10.64
C GLU A 224 -5.79 -9.32 11.81
N SER A 225 -5.77 -8.77 13.02
CA SER A 225 -5.73 -9.54 14.28
C SER A 225 -7.08 -9.61 14.98
N LEU A 226 -7.87 -8.54 14.88
CA LEU A 226 -9.21 -8.47 15.45
C LEU A 226 -10.06 -7.48 14.66
N ARG A 227 -11.30 -7.87 14.36
CA ARG A 227 -12.35 -6.98 13.86
C ARG A 227 -13.63 -7.23 14.67
N THR A 228 -14.19 -6.19 15.27
CA THR A 228 -15.33 -6.31 16.19
C THR A 228 -16.12 -5.00 16.31
N SER A 229 -17.36 -5.07 16.75
CA SER A 229 -18.17 -3.90 17.15
C SER A 229 -18.21 -3.71 18.67
N ASP A 230 -17.57 -4.58 19.46
CA ASP A 230 -17.51 -4.49 20.92
C ASP A 230 -16.16 -3.90 21.39
N TRP A 231 -16.21 -2.71 21.97
CA TRP A 231 -15.02 -2.04 22.50
C TRP A 231 -14.34 -2.80 23.64
N GLU A 232 -15.09 -3.57 24.45
CA GLU A 232 -14.48 -4.37 25.51
C GLU A 232 -13.67 -5.55 24.95
N GLU A 233 -13.99 -6.04 23.75
CA GLU A 233 -13.18 -7.06 23.07
C GLU A 233 -11.83 -6.47 22.64
N ILE A 234 -11.80 -5.23 22.12
CA ILE A 234 -10.55 -4.52 21.80
C ILE A 234 -9.66 -4.40 23.04
N ARG A 235 -10.23 -3.91 24.15
CA ARG A 235 -9.49 -3.75 25.42
C ARG A 235 -9.00 -5.08 25.97
N SER A 236 -9.80 -6.14 25.84
CA SER A 236 -9.43 -7.49 26.28
C SER A 236 -8.30 -8.07 25.43
N TRP A 237 -8.35 -7.87 24.12
CA TRP A 237 -7.33 -8.32 23.17
C TRP A 237 -5.98 -7.67 23.44
N PHE A 238 -5.92 -6.34 23.60
CA PHE A 238 -4.68 -5.66 23.94
C PHE A 238 -4.11 -6.12 25.28
N SER A 239 -4.96 -6.48 26.24
CA SER A 239 -4.52 -7.02 27.52
C SER A 239 -4.01 -8.46 27.44
N SER A 240 -4.56 -9.31 26.57
CA SER A 240 -4.17 -10.72 26.46
C SER A 240 -3.01 -10.93 25.50
N GLU A 241 -3.06 -10.32 24.33
CA GLU A 241 -2.11 -10.55 23.24
C GLU A 241 -0.94 -9.57 23.30
N ALA A 242 -1.20 -8.28 23.46
CA ALA A 242 -0.15 -7.25 23.55
C ALA A 242 0.36 -7.02 24.98
N GLY A 243 -0.26 -7.65 25.98
CA GLY A 243 0.15 -7.54 27.39
C GLY A 243 -0.04 -6.15 28.02
N ILE A 244 -0.88 -5.29 27.43
CA ILE A 244 -1.09 -3.91 27.87
C ILE A 244 -2.55 -3.65 28.25
N GLY A 245 -2.74 -2.96 29.38
CA GLY A 245 -4.07 -2.53 29.81
C GLY A 245 -4.44 -1.20 29.18
N MET A 246 -5.42 -1.17 28.28
CA MET A 246 -5.92 0.08 27.71
C MET A 246 -6.66 0.93 28.76
N PRO A 247 -6.56 2.28 28.67
CA PRO A 247 -7.36 3.21 29.45
C PRO A 247 -8.85 2.89 29.43
N ARG A 248 -9.57 3.19 30.52
CA ARG A 248 -11.04 3.09 30.56
C ARG A 248 -11.66 4.46 30.37
N GLU A 249 -12.77 4.51 29.64
CA GLU A 249 -13.56 5.73 29.50
C GLU A 249 -13.97 6.26 30.89
N GLY A 250 -13.75 7.56 31.13
CA GLY A 250 -14.09 8.22 32.39
C GLY A 250 -13.24 7.83 33.60
N ASP A 251 -12.22 6.98 33.47
CA ASP A 251 -11.35 6.58 34.58
C ASP A 251 -10.11 7.49 34.68
N PRO A 252 -10.06 8.46 35.63
CA PRO A 252 -8.93 9.39 35.73
C PRO A 252 -7.60 8.71 36.06
N ALA A 253 -7.62 7.45 36.52
CA ALA A 253 -6.42 6.67 36.79
C ALA A 253 -5.64 6.29 35.52
N TRP A 254 -6.17 6.55 34.32
CA TRP A 254 -5.43 6.28 33.08
C TRP A 254 -4.06 6.98 33.03
N ARG A 255 -3.91 8.14 33.70
CA ARG A 255 -2.60 8.82 33.80
C ARG A 255 -1.57 8.04 34.61
N GLU A 256 -2.00 7.19 35.54
CA GLU A 256 -1.10 6.26 36.25
C GLU A 256 -0.60 5.13 35.33
N LEU A 257 -1.24 4.93 34.18
CA LEU A 257 -0.72 4.06 33.11
C LEU A 257 0.37 4.76 32.29
N LEU A 258 0.60 6.07 32.47
CA LEU A 258 1.66 6.81 31.78
C LEU A 258 2.90 7.03 32.65
N TYR A 259 2.73 7.31 33.94
CA TYR A 259 3.83 7.60 34.90
C TYR A 259 4.09 6.49 35.93
#